data_AF-A0A2P4XB29-F1
#
_entry.id   AF-A0A2P4XB29-F1
#
_cell.length_a   1.000
_cell.length_b   1.000
_cell.length_c   1.000
_cell.angle_alpha   90.00
_cell.angle_beta   90.00
_cell.angle_gamma   90.00
#
_symmetry.space_group_name_H-M   'P 1'
#
loop_
_entity.id
_entity.type
_entity.pdbx_description
1 polymer ?
#
loop_
_entity_poly.entity_id
_entity_poly.type
_entity_poly.pdbx_seq_one_letter_code
_entity_poly.pdbx_strand_id
1 'polypeptide(L)'
;MPSQSRITKHTVLDAYRSGNQNWLTVAASNDIPPTTAYDLVNRGRAENLPRGGARHVKMTPEAKTCLEGYLNDDCTYTMQTMKTMLFLDCGIKVDTSTIKTNYNVYLNRLRGRAKRGERAVVKIPPSKGANLQLQCAVSSLLGLVAFRLQRGSIRMDKNAAFVEEIYRAVKASDTFQQCYNNKKVVIVLDNAPAHRQTEERVTKHADMELLRLGPYSPMCNPIEGCFSVLKAHIKTSLALARRDICNRSHEPNDDGEVRSIAERQMRILERAAKANMKVITPALVTSMEKHCRDAINLAAENKDMVYGK
;
A
#
# COMPACT_ATOMS: atom_id res chain seq x y z
N MET A 1 -14.25 3.84 43.25
CA MET A 1 -14.29 2.37 43.44
C MET A 1 -13.64 1.68 42.26
N PRO A 2 -12.67 0.77 42.45
CA PRO A 2 -12.11 -0.03 41.35
C PRO A 2 -13.23 -0.84 40.67
N SER A 3 -13.21 -0.96 39.34
CA SER A 3 -14.18 -1.81 38.66
C SER A 3 -13.96 -3.27 39.05
N GLN A 4 -15.04 -4.06 39.17
CA GLN A 4 -14.99 -5.47 39.59
C GLN A 4 -13.98 -6.30 38.76
N SER A 5 -13.86 -6.00 37.46
CA SER A 5 -12.87 -6.60 36.56
C SER A 5 -11.40 -6.28 36.89
N ARG A 6 -11.10 -5.16 37.54
CA ARG A 6 -9.72 -4.82 37.98
C ARG A 6 -9.33 -5.59 39.24
N ILE A 7 -10.30 -5.82 40.12
CA ILE A 7 -10.11 -6.57 41.36
C ILE A 7 -9.80 -8.03 41.03
N THR A 8 -10.61 -8.66 40.17
CA THR A 8 -10.40 -10.06 39.76
C THR A 8 -9.05 -10.31 39.08
N LYS A 9 -8.55 -9.35 38.30
CA LYS A 9 -7.23 -9.44 37.65
C LYS A 9 -6.06 -9.35 38.63
N HIS A 10 -6.18 -8.55 39.69
CA HIS A 10 -5.15 -8.50 40.74
C HIS A 10 -5.11 -9.82 41.51
N THR A 11 -6.28 -10.37 41.86
CA THR A 11 -6.37 -11.66 42.57
C THR A 11 -5.65 -12.80 41.83
N VAL A 12 -5.81 -12.89 40.50
CA VAL A 12 -5.10 -13.91 39.69
C VAL A 12 -3.58 -13.66 39.68
N LEU A 13 -3.17 -12.40 39.61
CA LEU A 13 -1.77 -12.03 39.53
C LEU A 13 -1.03 -12.23 40.87
N ASP A 14 -1.72 -11.96 41.98
CA ASP A 14 -1.20 -12.18 43.33
C ASP A 14 -1.14 -13.68 43.67
N ALA A 15 -2.12 -14.48 43.21
CA ALA A 15 -2.06 -15.94 43.30
C ALA A 15 -0.84 -16.52 42.56
N TYR A 16 -0.52 -16.01 41.37
CA TYR A 16 0.68 -16.42 40.63
C TYR A 16 1.98 -16.01 41.35
N ARG A 17 2.07 -14.76 41.82
CA ARG A 17 3.25 -14.25 42.54
C ARG A 17 3.52 -14.98 43.86
N SER A 18 2.48 -15.51 44.49
CA SER A 18 2.58 -16.30 45.72
C SER A 18 3.02 -17.75 45.47
N GLY A 19 3.35 -18.12 44.22
CA GLY A 19 3.82 -19.46 43.87
C GLY A 19 2.72 -20.53 43.85
N ASN A 20 1.44 -20.13 43.86
CA ASN A 20 0.32 -21.07 43.85
C ASN A 20 0.22 -21.76 42.49
N GLN A 21 0.42 -23.09 42.43
CA GLN A 21 0.32 -23.88 41.19
C GLN A 21 -1.09 -23.84 40.55
N ASN A 22 -2.12 -23.49 41.32
CA ASN A 22 -3.53 -23.49 40.90
C ASN A 22 -4.07 -22.10 40.51
N TRP A 23 -3.20 -21.14 40.20
CA TRP A 23 -3.60 -19.78 39.79
C TRP A 23 -4.51 -19.75 38.55
N LEU A 24 -4.45 -20.76 37.68
CA LEU A 24 -5.37 -20.93 36.55
C LEU A 24 -6.80 -21.29 37.00
N THR A 25 -6.94 -22.03 38.08
CA THR A 25 -8.23 -22.34 38.70
C THR A 25 -8.84 -21.07 39.31
N VAL A 26 -8.02 -20.23 39.93
CA VAL A 26 -8.43 -18.91 40.41
C VAL A 26 -8.90 -18.03 39.25
N ALA A 27 -8.24 -18.08 38.09
CA ALA A 27 -8.70 -17.38 36.90
C ALA A 27 -10.05 -17.89 36.38
N ALA A 28 -10.24 -19.22 36.36
CA ALA A 28 -11.49 -19.85 35.95
C ALA A 28 -12.66 -19.47 36.88
N SER A 29 -12.46 -19.46 38.20
CA SER A 29 -13.47 -19.04 39.18
C SER A 29 -13.83 -17.55 39.11
N ASN A 30 -13.03 -16.74 38.41
CA ASN A 30 -13.25 -15.31 38.22
C ASN A 30 -13.67 -14.95 36.78
N ASP A 31 -14.10 -15.95 35.99
CA ASP A 31 -14.51 -15.81 34.58
C ASP A 31 -13.44 -15.19 33.67
N ILE A 32 -12.15 -15.42 33.98
CA ILE A 32 -11.03 -14.94 33.17
C ILE A 32 -10.58 -16.08 32.23
N PRO A 33 -10.65 -15.89 30.90
CA PRO A 33 -10.18 -16.89 29.95
C PRO A 33 -8.71 -17.26 30.18
N PRO A 34 -8.30 -18.52 29.97
CA PRO A 34 -6.91 -18.97 30.19
C PRO A 34 -5.89 -18.10 29.45
N THR A 35 -6.19 -17.71 28.21
CA THR A 35 -5.35 -16.81 27.41
C THR A 35 -5.13 -15.45 28.06
N THR A 36 -6.15 -14.91 28.72
CA THR A 36 -6.06 -13.63 29.43
C THR A 36 -5.29 -13.78 30.74
N ALA A 37 -5.41 -14.92 31.41
CA ALA A 37 -4.66 -15.23 32.63
C ALA A 37 -3.15 -15.33 32.36
N TYR A 38 -2.74 -16.07 31.32
CA TYR A 38 -1.34 -16.13 30.88
C TYR A 38 -0.81 -14.74 30.45
N ASP A 39 -1.61 -13.95 29.74
CA ASP A 39 -1.25 -12.59 29.35
C ASP A 39 -1.01 -11.66 30.56
N LEU A 40 -1.79 -11.81 31.64
CA LEU A 40 -1.64 -11.02 32.87
C LEU A 40 -0.32 -11.35 33.58
N VAL A 41 -0.03 -12.65 33.72
CA VAL A 41 1.21 -13.17 34.31
C VAL A 41 2.42 -12.68 33.52
N ASN A 42 2.41 -12.86 32.20
CA ASN A 42 3.52 -12.46 31.32
C ASN A 42 3.78 -10.95 31.35
N ARG A 43 2.73 -10.13 31.53
CA ARG A 43 2.86 -8.67 31.60
C ARG A 43 3.16 -8.16 33.01
N GLY A 44 2.99 -8.99 34.04
CA GLY A 44 3.28 -8.66 35.44
C GLY A 44 2.40 -7.55 36.05
N ARG A 45 1.29 -7.17 35.41
CA ARG A 45 0.40 -6.10 35.87
C ARG A 45 -1.06 -6.38 35.52
N ALA A 46 -1.97 -6.00 36.42
CA ALA A 46 -3.42 -6.09 36.20
C ALA A 46 -4.01 -4.83 35.55
N GLU A 47 -3.26 -3.73 35.54
CA GLU A 47 -3.67 -2.46 34.96
C GLU A 47 -3.54 -2.45 33.43
N ASN A 48 -4.56 -1.91 32.78
CA ASN A 48 -4.45 -1.54 31.37
C ASN A 48 -3.67 -0.23 31.27
N LEU A 49 -2.50 -0.24 30.63
CA LEU A 49 -1.82 1.00 30.27
C LEU A 49 -2.71 1.88 29.39
N PRO A 50 -2.56 3.21 29.48
CA PRO A 50 -3.09 4.10 28.46
C PRO A 50 -2.55 3.64 27.09
N ARG A 51 -3.47 3.29 26.19
CA ARG A 51 -3.08 2.85 24.85
C ARG A 51 -2.39 4.01 24.14
N GLY A 52 -1.21 3.76 23.57
CA GLY A 52 -0.51 4.72 22.73
C GLY A 52 -1.48 5.39 21.74
N GLY A 53 -1.44 6.72 21.71
CA GLY A 53 -2.23 7.55 20.82
C GLY A 53 -1.89 7.30 19.35
N ALA A 54 -2.70 7.84 18.45
CA ALA A 54 -2.39 7.83 17.04
C ALA A 54 -1.13 8.67 16.80
N ARG A 55 0.01 8.03 16.53
CA ARG A 55 1.17 8.70 15.93
C ARG A 55 0.86 8.97 14.47
N HIS A 56 0.10 10.03 14.19
CA HIS A 56 -0.14 10.50 12.83
C HIS A 56 1.16 11.04 12.19
N VAL A 57 2.08 11.49 13.03
CA VAL A 57 3.40 11.98 12.65
C VAL A 57 4.38 10.80 12.70
N LYS A 58 4.68 10.25 11.52
CA LYS A 58 5.67 9.16 11.36
C LYS A 58 7.12 9.65 11.41
N MET A 59 7.32 10.95 11.17
CA MET A 59 8.62 11.61 11.06
C MET A 59 8.55 12.94 11.79
N THR A 60 9.47 13.22 12.71
CA THR A 60 9.50 14.49 13.43
C THR A 60 9.91 15.64 12.49
N PRO A 61 9.53 16.90 12.77
CA PRO A 61 9.95 18.04 11.96
C PRO A 61 11.48 18.13 11.82
N GLU A 62 12.22 17.87 12.91
CA GLU A 62 13.69 17.90 12.93
C GLU A 62 14.28 16.86 11.98
N ALA A 63 13.69 15.66 11.95
CA ALA A 63 14.12 14.60 11.05
C ALA A 63 13.83 14.91 9.58
N LYS A 64 12.78 15.70 9.29
CA LYS A 64 12.54 16.19 7.92
C LYS A 64 13.60 17.20 7.50
N THR A 65 13.92 18.15 8.38
CA THR A 65 14.98 19.14 8.12
C THR A 65 16.34 18.48 7.89
N CYS A 66 16.68 17.43 8.64
CA CYS A 66 17.91 16.67 8.38
C CYS A 66 17.88 15.97 7.02
N LEU A 67 16.76 15.33 6.63
CA LEU A 67 16.63 14.70 5.31
C LEU A 67 16.73 15.72 4.17
N GLU A 68 16.12 16.89 4.32
CA GLU A 68 16.21 18.00 3.36
C GLU A 68 17.65 18.51 3.28
N GLY A 69 18.35 18.64 4.42
CA GLY A 69 19.77 18.97 4.47
C GLY A 69 20.63 17.98 3.67
N TYR A 70 20.48 16.68 3.90
CA TYR A 70 21.26 15.68 3.17
C TYR A 70 21.00 15.71 1.66
N LEU A 71 19.75 15.94 1.23
CA LEU A 71 19.41 16.03 -0.19
C LEU A 71 19.96 17.29 -0.84
N ASN A 72 20.03 18.39 -0.09
CA ASN A 72 20.62 19.64 -0.54
C ASN A 72 22.16 19.56 -0.60
N ASP A 73 22.77 18.82 0.31
CA ASP A 73 24.22 18.61 0.35
C ASP A 73 24.68 17.68 -0.78
N ASP A 74 24.00 16.54 -0.99
CA ASP A 74 24.29 15.62 -2.07
C ASP A 74 23.05 14.77 -2.44
N CYS A 75 22.49 15.05 -3.62
CA CYS A 75 21.32 14.36 -4.14
C CYS A 75 21.61 12.91 -4.62
N THR A 76 22.87 12.47 -4.63
CA THR A 76 23.27 11.11 -5.02
C THR A 76 23.20 10.11 -3.87
N TYR A 77 22.94 10.56 -2.64
CA TYR A 77 22.83 9.68 -1.50
C TYR A 77 21.74 8.63 -1.67
N THR A 78 22.12 7.37 -1.47
CA THR A 78 21.17 6.27 -1.54
C THR A 78 20.24 6.29 -0.32
N MET A 79 19.03 5.75 -0.46
CA MET A 79 18.09 5.56 0.65
C MET A 79 18.69 4.82 1.85
N GLN A 80 19.66 3.94 1.62
CA GLN A 80 20.35 3.21 2.69
C GLN A 80 21.37 4.12 3.39
N THR A 81 22.07 4.97 2.63
CA THR A 81 22.99 5.98 3.16
C THR A 81 22.23 7.00 4.01
N MET A 82 21.16 7.59 3.47
CA MET A 82 20.32 8.55 4.20
C MET A 82 19.70 7.95 5.47
N LYS A 83 19.30 6.67 5.42
CA LYS A 83 18.82 5.94 6.60
C LYS A 83 19.90 5.83 7.69
N THR A 84 21.15 5.57 7.32
CA THR A 84 22.27 5.51 8.26
C THR A 84 22.56 6.89 8.84
N MET A 85 22.59 7.94 8.01
CA MET A 85 22.80 9.32 8.46
C MET A 85 21.69 9.77 9.43
N LEU A 86 20.43 9.51 9.10
CA LEU A 86 19.31 9.83 9.99
C LEU A 86 19.34 9.07 11.33
N PHE A 87 19.90 7.86 11.32
CA PHE A 87 20.10 7.11 12.56
C PHE A 87 21.21 7.71 13.42
N LEU A 88 22.32 8.16 12.80
CA LEU A 88 23.44 8.76 13.52
C LEU A 88 23.07 10.14 14.08
N ASP A 89 22.42 10.97 13.28
CA ASP A 89 22.20 12.38 13.63
C ASP A 89 20.96 12.59 14.50
N CYS A 90 19.89 11.81 14.24
CA CYS A 90 18.61 11.96 14.94
C CYS A 90 18.28 10.79 15.87
N GLY A 91 19.07 9.71 15.87
CA GLY A 91 18.75 8.47 16.60
C GLY A 91 17.53 7.72 16.05
N ILE A 92 17.02 8.11 14.86
CA ILE A 92 15.76 7.59 14.32
C ILE A 92 16.04 6.36 13.45
N LYS A 93 15.53 5.21 13.89
CA LYS A 93 15.54 3.98 13.08
C LYS A 93 14.37 3.99 12.10
N VAL A 94 14.66 4.23 10.83
CA VAL A 94 13.68 4.16 9.74
C VAL A 94 13.80 2.82 9.01
N ASP A 95 12.67 2.18 8.70
CA ASP A 95 12.65 0.99 7.85
C ASP A 95 12.45 1.37 6.38
N THR A 96 13.28 0.79 5.50
CA THR A 96 13.32 1.05 4.05
C THR A 96 12.00 0.66 3.36
N SER A 97 11.12 -0.12 4.02
CA SER A 97 9.84 -0.56 3.47
C SER A 97 8.73 0.51 3.42
N THR A 98 8.99 1.73 3.88
CA THR A 98 7.95 2.78 3.95
C THR A 98 7.53 3.33 2.57
N ILE A 99 8.32 3.07 1.52
CA ILE A 99 8.03 3.50 0.14
C ILE A 99 7.93 2.25 -0.74
N LYS A 100 6.86 1.47 -0.60
CA LYS A 100 6.50 0.45 -1.59
C LYS A 100 5.05 0.65 -2.03
N THR A 101 4.89 1.00 -3.30
CA THR A 101 3.62 1.07 -4.06
C THR A 101 3.15 -0.33 -4.48
N ASN A 102 3.25 -1.32 -3.59
CA ASN A 102 2.75 -2.66 -3.86
C ASN A 102 1.31 -2.80 -3.36
N TYR A 103 0.47 -3.52 -4.10
CA TYR A 103 -0.84 -3.92 -3.62
C TYR A 103 -0.66 -5.15 -2.73
N ASN A 104 -1.10 -5.07 -1.48
CA ASN A 104 -1.08 -6.20 -0.57
C ASN A 104 -2.37 -6.27 0.26
N VAL A 105 -2.56 -7.41 0.91
CA VAL A 105 -3.74 -7.69 1.75
C VAL A 105 -3.75 -6.80 3.02
N TYR A 106 -2.62 -6.17 3.35
CA TYR A 106 -2.48 -5.22 4.44
C TYR A 106 -2.97 -3.80 4.08
N LEU A 107 -3.48 -3.56 2.87
CA LEU A 107 -4.05 -2.28 2.50
C LEU A 107 -5.29 -1.96 3.36
N ASN A 108 -5.11 -1.06 4.33
CA ASN A 108 -6.19 -0.60 5.21
C ASN A 108 -6.54 0.86 4.96
N ARG A 109 -7.78 1.21 5.32
CA ARG A 109 -8.19 2.61 5.47
C ARG A 109 -7.46 3.22 6.68
N LEU A 110 -7.09 4.49 6.56
CA LEU A 110 -6.42 5.23 7.65
C LEU A 110 -7.42 5.67 8.74
N ARG A 111 -8.70 5.79 8.40
CA ARG A 111 -9.76 6.28 9.29
C ARG A 111 -10.90 5.28 9.35
N GLY A 112 -11.52 5.18 10.52
CA GLY A 112 -12.69 4.35 10.80
C GLY A 112 -13.66 5.09 11.72
N ARG A 113 -14.91 4.63 11.76
CA ARG A 113 -15.95 5.17 12.65
C ARG A 113 -16.27 4.16 13.74
N ALA A 114 -16.55 4.65 14.93
CA ALA A 114 -17.07 3.89 16.08
C ALA A 114 -18.13 4.74 16.78
N LYS A 115 -18.90 4.14 17.69
CA LYS A 115 -19.85 4.89 18.52
C LYS A 115 -19.11 5.94 19.35
N ARG A 116 -19.78 7.04 19.68
CA ARG A 116 -19.20 8.11 20.51
C ARG A 116 -18.77 7.50 21.87
N GLY A 117 -17.52 7.72 22.25
CA GLY A 117 -16.92 7.13 23.46
C GLY A 117 -16.19 5.80 23.23
N GLU A 118 -16.31 5.19 22.05
CA GLU A 118 -15.62 3.94 21.71
C GLU A 118 -14.45 4.18 20.74
N ARG A 119 -13.38 3.42 20.92
CA ARG A 119 -12.24 3.45 19.98
C ARG A 119 -12.55 2.58 18.77
N ALA A 120 -12.40 3.13 17.56
CA ALA A 120 -12.42 2.32 16.33
C ALA A 120 -11.23 1.35 16.32
N VAL A 121 -11.51 0.04 16.33
CA VAL A 121 -10.51 -1.04 16.28
C VAL A 121 -10.77 -1.90 15.06
N VAL A 122 -9.72 -2.16 14.28
CA VAL A 122 -9.76 -3.07 13.13
C VAL A 122 -8.70 -4.15 13.32
N LYS A 123 -9.09 -5.42 13.22
CA LYS A 123 -8.15 -6.53 13.16
C LYS A 123 -7.53 -6.57 11.76
N ILE A 124 -6.19 -6.58 11.71
CA ILE A 124 -5.44 -6.56 10.47
C ILE A 124 -4.71 -7.90 10.33
N PRO A 125 -4.69 -8.53 9.15
CA PRO A 125 -3.82 -9.68 8.90
C PRO A 125 -2.33 -9.29 9.07
N PRO A 126 -1.45 -10.26 9.38
CA PRO A 126 -0.02 -10.00 9.49
C PRO A 126 0.54 -9.40 8.18
N SER A 127 1.49 -8.47 8.31
CA SER A 127 2.04 -7.68 7.18
C SER A 127 2.90 -8.49 6.20
N LYS A 128 3.29 -9.72 6.56
CA LYS A 128 4.04 -10.65 5.72
C LYS A 128 3.08 -11.42 4.80
N GLY A 129 2.65 -10.77 3.71
CA GLY A 129 1.89 -11.39 2.64
C GLY A 129 2.61 -11.22 1.30
N ALA A 130 2.35 -12.13 0.35
CA ALA A 130 2.86 -11.98 -1.01
C ALA A 130 2.33 -10.67 -1.65
N ASN A 131 3.16 -10.02 -2.45
CA ASN A 131 2.79 -8.78 -3.13
C ASN A 131 2.10 -9.10 -4.46
N LEU A 132 1.03 -8.34 -4.75
CA LEU A 132 0.42 -8.27 -6.06
C LEU A 132 0.95 -7.00 -6.75
N GLN A 133 1.59 -7.18 -7.90
CA GLN A 133 2.01 -6.07 -8.75
C GLN A 133 0.95 -5.81 -9.82
N LEU A 134 0.70 -4.53 -10.07
CA LEU A 134 -0.20 -4.04 -11.10
C LEU A 134 0.62 -3.24 -12.10
N GLN A 135 0.60 -3.69 -13.35
CA GLN A 135 1.01 -2.92 -14.51
C GLN A 135 -0.24 -2.31 -15.14
N CYS A 136 -0.16 -1.05 -15.52
CA CYS A 136 -1.31 -0.32 -16.04
C CYS A 136 -0.82 0.73 -17.04
N ALA A 137 -1.60 0.92 -18.11
CA ALA A 137 -1.42 2.02 -19.04
C ALA A 137 -2.73 2.79 -19.15
N VAL A 138 -2.61 4.11 -19.15
CA VAL A 138 -3.75 5.02 -19.18
C VAL A 138 -3.59 6.08 -20.26
N SER A 139 -4.70 6.58 -20.76
CA SER A 139 -4.77 7.67 -21.72
C SER A 139 -6.01 8.51 -21.43
N SER A 140 -5.93 9.84 -21.53
CA SER A 140 -7.14 10.69 -21.42
C SER A 140 -8.22 10.36 -22.44
N LEU A 141 -7.84 9.80 -23.59
CA LEU A 141 -8.78 9.41 -24.65
C LEU A 141 -9.58 8.16 -24.29
N LEU A 142 -8.89 7.12 -23.79
CA LEU A 142 -9.46 5.79 -23.58
C LEU A 142 -9.75 5.46 -22.12
N GLY A 143 -9.20 6.25 -21.19
CA GLY A 143 -9.15 5.90 -19.77
C GLY A 143 -8.12 4.81 -19.54
N LEU A 144 -8.56 3.63 -19.13
CA LEU A 144 -7.72 2.45 -18.97
C LEU A 144 -7.49 1.76 -20.33
N VAL A 145 -6.23 1.72 -20.79
CA VAL A 145 -5.86 1.10 -22.07
C VAL A 145 -5.60 -0.39 -21.90
N ALA A 146 -4.72 -0.74 -20.98
CA ALA A 146 -4.35 -2.12 -20.69
C ALA A 146 -3.91 -2.23 -19.23
N PHE A 147 -4.10 -3.41 -18.63
CA PHE A 147 -3.57 -3.69 -17.30
C PHE A 147 -3.21 -5.16 -17.15
N ARG A 148 -2.25 -5.42 -16.27
CA ARG A 148 -1.83 -6.77 -15.91
C ARG A 148 -1.65 -6.87 -14.40
N LEU A 149 -2.19 -7.95 -13.83
CA LEU A 149 -1.96 -8.32 -12.45
C LEU A 149 -0.98 -9.48 -12.42
N GLN A 150 0.11 -9.32 -11.68
CA GLN A 150 1.13 -10.34 -11.53
C GLN A 150 1.47 -10.56 -10.07
N ARG A 151 1.50 -11.83 -9.65
CA ARG A 151 2.02 -12.22 -8.34
C ARG A 151 3.55 -12.15 -8.34
N GLY A 152 4.13 -11.54 -7.31
CA GLY A 152 5.58 -11.34 -7.22
C GLY A 152 6.09 -10.21 -8.10
N SER A 153 7.38 -10.24 -8.44
CA SER A 153 8.04 -9.16 -9.17
C SER A 153 7.86 -9.27 -10.69
N ILE A 154 7.67 -8.14 -11.34
CA ILE A 154 7.67 -7.98 -12.80
C ILE A 154 9.11 -7.90 -13.27
N ARG A 155 9.42 -8.72 -14.29
CA ARG A 155 10.73 -8.76 -14.95
C ARG A 155 10.69 -7.93 -16.24
N MET A 156 11.86 -7.53 -16.74
CA MET A 156 12.00 -6.62 -17.88
C MET A 156 11.43 -7.19 -19.19
N ASP A 157 11.54 -8.51 -19.41
CA ASP A 157 10.93 -9.23 -20.53
C ASP A 157 9.39 -9.11 -20.54
N LYS A 158 8.78 -9.28 -19.36
CA LYS A 158 7.34 -9.13 -19.19
C LYS A 158 6.89 -7.69 -19.39
N ASN A 159 7.73 -6.72 -19.02
CA ASN A 159 7.47 -5.30 -19.27
C ASN A 159 7.48 -4.98 -20.77
N ALA A 160 8.49 -5.45 -21.51
CA ALA A 160 8.55 -5.23 -22.96
C ALA A 160 7.33 -5.81 -23.69
N ALA A 161 6.90 -7.03 -23.30
CA ALA A 161 5.68 -7.63 -23.84
C ALA A 161 4.41 -6.81 -23.49
N PHE A 162 4.38 -6.15 -22.34
CA PHE A 162 3.26 -5.28 -21.95
C PHE A 162 3.25 -3.97 -22.75
N VAL A 163 4.40 -3.40 -23.09
CA VAL A 163 4.49 -2.22 -23.98
C VAL A 163 3.93 -2.54 -25.38
N GLU A 164 4.28 -3.70 -25.93
CA GLU A 164 3.71 -4.16 -27.21
C GLU A 164 2.19 -4.36 -27.13
N GLU A 165 1.69 -4.90 -26.02
CA GLU A 165 0.25 -5.05 -25.76
C GLU A 165 -0.47 -3.69 -25.74
N ILE A 166 0.12 -2.69 -25.07
CA ILE A 166 -0.40 -1.32 -25.04
C ILE A 166 -0.46 -0.74 -26.44
N TYR A 167 0.63 -0.85 -27.20
CA TYR A 167 0.71 -0.32 -28.56
C TYR A 167 -0.40 -0.90 -29.46
N ARG A 168 -0.57 -2.22 -29.43
CA ARG A 168 -1.63 -2.90 -30.19
C ARG A 168 -3.02 -2.47 -29.74
N ALA A 169 -3.27 -2.37 -28.43
CA ALA A 169 -4.55 -1.94 -27.89
C ALA A 169 -4.91 -0.51 -28.31
N VAL A 170 -3.93 0.41 -28.33
CA VAL A 170 -4.13 1.78 -28.82
C VAL A 170 -4.44 1.78 -30.32
N LYS A 171 -3.67 1.07 -31.15
CA LYS A 171 -3.89 1.00 -32.60
C LYS A 171 -5.20 0.31 -33.00
N ALA A 172 -5.66 -0.64 -32.20
CA ALA A 172 -6.93 -1.33 -32.40
C ALA A 172 -8.16 -0.50 -31.94
N SER A 173 -7.95 0.60 -31.21
CA SER A 173 -9.05 1.42 -30.72
C SER A 173 -9.69 2.25 -31.84
N ASP A 174 -11.02 2.15 -31.98
CA ASP A 174 -11.81 2.93 -32.93
C ASP A 174 -11.54 4.44 -32.80
N THR A 175 -11.43 4.94 -31.57
CA THR A 175 -11.19 6.37 -31.31
C THR A 175 -9.82 6.80 -31.81
N PHE A 176 -8.80 5.94 -31.70
CA PHE A 176 -7.48 6.23 -32.25
C PHE A 176 -7.51 6.20 -33.79
N GLN A 177 -8.18 5.20 -34.38
CA GLN A 177 -8.28 5.08 -35.84
C GLN A 177 -9.04 6.25 -36.47
N GLN A 178 -10.08 6.76 -35.81
CA GLN A 178 -10.87 7.88 -36.32
C GLN A 178 -10.17 9.23 -36.16
N CYS A 179 -9.54 9.47 -35.01
CA CYS A 179 -9.03 10.81 -34.67
C CYS A 179 -7.51 10.96 -34.82
N TYR A 180 -6.75 9.86 -34.84
CA TYR A 180 -5.29 9.87 -34.66
C TYR A 180 -4.53 8.88 -35.58
N ASN A 181 -5.16 8.33 -36.63
CA ASN A 181 -4.56 7.28 -37.48
C ASN A 181 -3.14 7.59 -37.98
N ASN A 182 -2.88 8.86 -38.31
CA ASN A 182 -1.61 9.34 -38.85
C ASN A 182 -0.67 9.93 -37.78
N LYS A 183 -0.98 9.77 -36.50
CA LYS A 183 -0.19 10.30 -35.38
C LYS A 183 0.64 9.19 -34.74
N LYS A 184 1.78 9.58 -34.17
CA LYS A 184 2.64 8.69 -33.40
C LYS A 184 1.99 8.35 -32.06
N VAL A 185 2.17 7.11 -31.62
CA VAL A 185 1.83 6.66 -30.27
C VAL A 185 3.02 6.93 -29.36
N VAL A 186 2.84 7.81 -28.39
CA VAL A 186 3.87 8.13 -27.39
C VAL A 186 3.56 7.41 -26.09
N ILE A 187 4.44 6.53 -25.64
CA ILE A 187 4.32 5.82 -24.36
C ILE A 187 5.33 6.41 -23.38
N VAL A 188 4.82 6.97 -22.28
CA VAL A 188 5.63 7.59 -21.24
C VAL A 188 5.83 6.59 -20.10
N LEU A 189 7.09 6.35 -19.74
CA LEU A 189 7.49 5.44 -18.67
C LEU A 189 8.14 6.22 -17.51
N ASP A 190 7.91 5.76 -16.29
CA ASP A 190 8.71 6.19 -15.14
C ASP A 190 10.05 5.42 -15.08
N ASN A 191 10.87 5.76 -14.09
CA ASN A 191 12.18 5.15 -13.89
C ASN A 191 12.15 3.93 -12.95
N ALA A 192 11.02 3.22 -12.86
CA ALA A 192 10.94 2.01 -12.07
C ALA A 192 11.94 0.94 -12.56
N PRO A 193 12.50 0.08 -11.66
CA PRO A 193 13.46 -0.94 -12.07
C PRO A 193 12.95 -1.90 -13.16
N ALA A 194 11.64 -2.15 -13.21
CA ALA A 194 11.02 -2.99 -14.23
C ALA A 194 11.07 -2.37 -15.63
N HIS A 195 11.24 -1.05 -15.72
CA HIS A 195 11.31 -0.33 -16.98
C HIS A 195 12.73 -0.17 -17.49
N ARG A 196 13.77 -0.59 -16.75
CA ARG A 196 15.15 -0.50 -17.19
C ARG A 196 15.34 -1.24 -18.52
N GLN A 197 16.07 -0.64 -19.47
CA GLN A 197 16.33 -1.20 -20.81
C GLN A 197 15.07 -1.55 -21.62
N THR A 198 13.93 -0.89 -21.37
CA THR A 198 12.70 -1.17 -22.12
C THR A 198 12.88 -0.83 -23.60
N GLU A 199 13.59 0.26 -23.90
CA GLU A 199 13.88 0.75 -25.25
C GLU A 199 14.70 -0.24 -26.09
N GLU A 200 15.57 -1.02 -25.45
CA GLU A 200 16.39 -2.05 -26.09
C GLU A 200 15.62 -3.34 -26.36
N ARG A 201 14.55 -3.59 -25.59
CA ARG A 201 13.82 -4.87 -25.56
C ARG A 201 12.47 -4.83 -26.29
N VAL A 202 11.92 -3.65 -26.50
CA VAL A 202 10.63 -3.46 -27.17
C VAL A 202 10.81 -3.46 -28.68
N THR A 203 9.85 -4.06 -29.38
CA THR A 203 9.75 -3.99 -30.84
C THR A 203 9.66 -2.55 -31.30
N LYS A 204 10.57 -2.11 -32.16
CA LYS A 204 10.54 -0.76 -32.71
C LYS A 204 9.45 -0.67 -33.78
N HIS A 205 8.54 0.30 -33.61
CA HIS A 205 7.55 0.67 -34.62
C HIS A 205 7.86 2.09 -35.10
N ALA A 206 7.72 2.37 -36.40
CA ALA A 206 8.09 3.67 -36.98
C ALA A 206 7.26 4.85 -36.42
N ASP A 207 6.06 4.54 -35.94
CA ASP A 207 5.06 5.44 -35.39
C ASP A 207 4.85 5.23 -33.88
N MET A 208 5.83 4.64 -33.19
CA MET A 208 5.86 4.55 -31.72
C MET A 208 7.09 5.26 -31.17
N GLU A 209 6.90 6.02 -30.09
CA GLU A 209 7.98 6.69 -29.37
C GLU A 209 7.87 6.39 -27.87
N LEU A 210 9.00 6.05 -27.25
CA LEU A 210 9.10 5.82 -25.82
C LEU A 210 9.77 7.04 -25.17
N LEU A 211 9.10 7.64 -24.20
CA LEU A 211 9.63 8.74 -23.41
C LEU A 211 9.82 8.32 -21.95
N ARG A 212 10.80 8.94 -21.29
CA ARG A 212 11.02 8.79 -19.86
C ARG A 212 10.75 10.08 -19.12
N LEU A 213 10.15 9.95 -17.95
CA LEU A 213 10.07 11.05 -17.01
C LEU A 213 11.43 11.30 -16.34
N GLY A 214 11.62 12.52 -15.88
CA GLY A 214 12.73 12.86 -14.99
C GLY A 214 12.72 11.98 -13.74
N PRO A 215 13.89 11.66 -13.16
CA PRO A 215 13.95 11.01 -11.85
C PRO A 215 13.12 11.76 -10.81
N TYR A 216 12.55 11.02 -9.86
CA TYR A 216 11.77 11.58 -8.74
C TYR A 216 10.66 12.57 -9.13
N SER A 217 10.07 12.39 -10.33
CA SER A 217 9.02 13.28 -10.86
C SER A 217 7.62 12.63 -10.93
N PRO A 218 7.10 12.01 -9.84
CA PRO A 218 5.79 11.36 -9.86
C PRO A 218 4.62 12.34 -10.07
N MET A 219 4.77 13.61 -9.69
CA MET A 219 3.78 14.67 -9.96
C MET A 219 3.58 14.94 -11.45
N CYS A 220 4.57 14.61 -12.29
CA CYS A 220 4.48 14.72 -13.74
C CYS A 220 3.89 13.46 -14.40
N ASN A 221 3.51 12.45 -13.60
CA ASN A 221 2.93 11.20 -14.09
C ASN A 221 1.43 11.08 -13.74
N PRO A 222 0.51 11.20 -14.71
CA PRO A 222 -0.93 11.18 -14.41
C PRO A 222 -1.40 9.85 -13.83
N ILE A 223 -0.69 8.74 -14.09
CA ILE A 223 -1.09 7.43 -13.58
C ILE A 223 -0.92 7.32 -12.06
N GLU A 224 -0.06 8.12 -11.43
CA GLU A 224 0.13 8.12 -9.97
C GLU A 224 -1.13 8.58 -9.24
N GLY A 225 -1.80 9.60 -9.79
CA GLY A 225 -3.11 10.05 -9.31
C GLY A 225 -4.19 8.98 -9.52
N CYS A 226 -4.20 8.34 -10.70
CA CYS A 226 -5.12 7.23 -10.99
C CYS A 226 -4.92 6.05 -10.02
N PHE A 227 -3.67 5.68 -9.72
CA PHE A 227 -3.37 4.63 -8.74
C PHE A 227 -3.80 5.01 -7.33
N SER A 228 -3.69 6.28 -6.95
CA SER A 228 -4.17 6.77 -5.66
C SER A 228 -5.68 6.55 -5.50
N VAL A 229 -6.46 6.87 -6.55
CA VAL A 229 -7.91 6.62 -6.58
C VAL A 229 -8.21 5.13 -6.58
N LEU A 230 -7.59 4.35 -7.48
CA LEU A 230 -7.78 2.89 -7.57
C LEU A 230 -7.50 2.21 -6.22
N LYS A 231 -6.41 2.61 -5.54
CA LYS A 231 -6.03 2.08 -4.23
C LYS A 231 -7.06 2.41 -3.16
N ALA A 232 -7.71 3.56 -3.20
CA ALA A 232 -8.80 3.91 -2.28
C ALA A 232 -10.04 3.02 -2.49
N HIS A 233 -10.36 2.71 -3.74
CA HIS A 233 -11.45 1.79 -4.09
C HIS A 233 -11.14 0.34 -3.70
N ILE A 234 -9.93 -0.14 -3.98
CA ILE A 234 -9.48 -1.47 -3.53
C ILE A 234 -9.54 -1.58 -2.00
N LYS A 235 -9.04 -0.58 -1.27
CA LYS A 235 -9.16 -0.53 0.21
C LYS A 235 -10.61 -0.60 0.68
N THR A 236 -11.55 -0.05 -0.08
CA THR A 236 -12.99 -0.12 0.21
C THR A 236 -13.53 -1.53 0.02
N SER A 237 -13.23 -2.18 -1.10
CA SER A 237 -13.61 -3.57 -1.34
C SER A 237 -13.00 -4.54 -0.31
N LEU A 238 -11.72 -4.37 0.04
CA LEU A 238 -11.06 -5.18 1.06
C LEU A 238 -11.64 -4.95 2.47
N ALA A 239 -12.17 -3.76 2.75
CA ALA A 239 -12.85 -3.50 4.01
C ALA A 239 -14.19 -4.26 4.10
N LEU A 240 -14.91 -4.42 2.99
CA LEU A 240 -16.14 -5.22 2.93
C LEU A 240 -15.83 -6.71 3.06
N ALA A 241 -14.78 -7.20 2.40
CA ALA A 241 -14.32 -8.59 2.47
C ALA A 241 -13.51 -8.90 3.75
N ARG A 242 -13.55 -8.03 4.78
CA ARG A 242 -12.68 -8.14 5.96
C ARG A 242 -12.87 -9.45 6.72
N ARG A 243 -14.11 -9.92 6.83
CA ARG A 243 -14.43 -11.17 7.53
C ARG A 243 -13.73 -12.34 6.84
N ASP A 244 -13.83 -12.43 5.52
CA ASP A 244 -13.26 -13.52 4.73
C ASP A 244 -11.72 -13.49 4.71
N ILE A 245 -11.14 -12.27 4.64
CA ILE A 245 -9.70 -12.06 4.76
C ILE A 245 -9.17 -12.52 6.13
N CYS A 246 -9.93 -12.27 7.20
CA CYS A 246 -9.56 -12.65 8.55
C CYS A 246 -9.95 -14.09 8.92
N ASN A 247 -10.75 -14.77 8.08
CA ASN A 247 -11.14 -16.13 8.34
C ASN A 247 -9.87 -17.00 8.42
N ARG A 248 -9.79 -17.85 9.44
CA ARG A 248 -8.70 -18.81 9.68
C ARG A 248 -9.20 -20.25 9.67
N SER A 249 -10.48 -20.49 9.35
CA SER A 249 -11.01 -21.85 9.20
C SER A 249 -10.28 -22.59 8.07
N HIS A 250 -10.11 -23.89 8.26
CA HIS A 250 -9.61 -24.84 7.27
C HIS A 250 -10.75 -25.48 6.45
N GLU A 251 -11.90 -24.81 6.41
CA GLU A 251 -13.05 -25.31 5.68
C GLU A 251 -12.76 -25.31 4.17
N PRO A 252 -13.24 -26.33 3.44
CA PRO A 252 -13.21 -26.33 1.98
C PRO A 252 -13.90 -25.08 1.46
N ASN A 253 -13.35 -24.46 0.41
CA ASN A 253 -14.07 -23.38 -0.28
C ASN A 253 -15.30 -23.95 -1.01
N ASP A 254 -16.14 -23.07 -1.58
CA ASP A 254 -17.31 -23.46 -2.40
C ASP A 254 -16.96 -24.46 -3.53
N ASP A 255 -15.70 -24.45 -4.00
CA ASP A 255 -15.16 -25.36 -5.02
C ASP A 255 -14.68 -26.72 -4.47
N GLY A 256 -14.80 -26.98 -3.16
CA GLY A 256 -14.30 -28.19 -2.48
C GLY A 256 -12.78 -28.23 -2.20
N GLU A 257 -11.99 -27.28 -2.74
CA GLU A 257 -10.54 -27.22 -2.51
C GLU A 257 -10.16 -26.54 -1.17
N VAL A 258 -9.33 -27.22 -0.39
CA VAL A 258 -8.65 -26.63 0.79
C VAL A 258 -7.43 -25.84 0.31
N ARG A 259 -7.49 -24.51 0.44
CA ARG A 259 -6.39 -23.61 0.04
C ARG A 259 -5.70 -23.01 1.26
N SER A 260 -4.43 -22.66 1.11
CA SER A 260 -3.71 -21.92 2.15
C SER A 260 -4.37 -20.56 2.41
N ILE A 261 -4.23 -20.05 3.63
CA ILE A 261 -4.80 -18.74 4.00
C ILE A 261 -4.20 -17.63 3.12
N ALA A 262 -2.92 -17.73 2.77
CA ALA A 262 -2.24 -16.77 1.90
C ALA A 262 -2.86 -16.78 0.47
N GLU A 263 -3.19 -17.95 -0.06
CA GLU A 263 -3.80 -18.08 -1.38
C GLU A 263 -5.21 -17.48 -1.41
N ARG A 264 -6.04 -17.78 -0.40
CA ARG A 264 -7.39 -17.20 -0.29
C ARG A 264 -7.32 -15.68 -0.23
N GLN A 265 -6.44 -15.14 0.60
CA GLN A 265 -6.23 -13.70 0.73
C GLN A 265 -5.74 -13.06 -0.57
N MET A 266 -4.84 -13.71 -1.31
CA MET A 266 -4.37 -13.24 -2.60
C MET A 266 -5.49 -13.17 -3.64
N ARG A 267 -6.34 -14.20 -3.72
CA ARG A 267 -7.49 -14.21 -4.64
C ARG A 267 -8.49 -13.12 -4.34
N ILE A 268 -8.76 -12.84 -3.05
CA ILE A 268 -9.62 -11.71 -2.65
C ILE A 268 -9.02 -10.39 -3.14
N LEU A 269 -7.70 -10.21 -2.99
CA LEU A 269 -7.01 -9.02 -3.48
C LEU A 269 -7.06 -8.90 -5.01
N GLU A 270 -6.83 -9.99 -5.74
CA GLU A 270 -6.92 -10.02 -7.21
C GLU A 270 -8.33 -9.69 -7.69
N ARG A 271 -9.36 -10.27 -7.06
CA ARG A 271 -10.76 -9.96 -7.37
C ARG A 271 -11.08 -8.49 -7.10
N ALA A 272 -10.64 -7.97 -5.96
CA ALA A 272 -10.82 -6.56 -5.61
C ALA A 272 -10.10 -5.64 -6.59
N ALA A 273 -8.88 -5.95 -7.00
CA ALA A 273 -8.14 -5.18 -7.99
C ALA A 273 -8.86 -5.18 -9.35
N LYS A 274 -9.20 -6.35 -9.89
CA LYS A 274 -9.92 -6.50 -11.17
C LYS A 274 -11.25 -5.75 -11.16
N ALA A 275 -12.06 -5.93 -10.11
CA ALA A 275 -13.38 -5.30 -10.02
C ALA A 275 -13.35 -3.77 -9.98
N ASN A 276 -12.23 -3.18 -9.53
CA ASN A 276 -12.09 -1.73 -9.40
C ASN A 276 -11.32 -1.09 -10.56
N MET A 277 -10.80 -1.85 -11.53
CA MET A 277 -10.10 -1.27 -12.70
C MET A 277 -10.99 -0.30 -13.49
N LYS A 278 -12.31 -0.53 -13.51
CA LYS A 278 -13.32 0.34 -14.12
C LYS A 278 -13.36 1.78 -13.57
N VAL A 279 -12.73 2.03 -12.42
CA VAL A 279 -12.66 3.37 -11.83
C VAL A 279 -11.72 4.29 -12.62
N ILE A 280 -10.79 3.71 -13.39
CA ILE A 280 -9.89 4.46 -14.27
C ILE A 280 -10.62 4.83 -15.56
N THR A 281 -11.40 5.90 -15.49
CA THR A 281 -12.18 6.43 -16.62
C THR A 281 -11.42 7.51 -17.38
N PRO A 282 -11.78 7.80 -18.65
CA PRO A 282 -11.21 8.92 -19.41
C PRO A 282 -11.27 10.25 -18.65
N ALA A 283 -12.38 10.52 -17.97
CA ALA A 283 -12.57 11.72 -17.16
C ALA A 283 -11.61 11.80 -15.97
N LEU A 284 -11.35 10.67 -15.29
CA LEU A 284 -10.36 10.62 -14.21
C LEU A 284 -8.96 10.90 -14.76
N VAL A 285 -8.56 10.22 -15.84
CA VAL A 285 -7.23 10.39 -16.43
C VAL A 285 -7.03 11.82 -16.91
N THR A 286 -8.02 12.40 -17.59
CA THR A 286 -7.99 13.81 -18.03
C THR A 286 -7.82 14.78 -16.85
N SER A 287 -8.47 14.51 -15.72
CA SER A 287 -8.29 15.30 -14.50
C SER A 287 -6.85 15.21 -13.97
N MET A 288 -6.29 14.00 -13.92
CA MET A 288 -4.91 13.79 -13.48
C MET A 288 -3.89 14.42 -14.44
N GLU A 289 -4.12 14.35 -15.75
CA GLU A 289 -3.27 15.00 -16.75
C GLU A 289 -3.26 16.53 -16.60
N LYS A 290 -4.38 17.16 -16.23
CA LYS A 290 -4.41 18.59 -15.90
C LYS A 290 -3.51 18.91 -14.71
N HIS A 291 -3.59 18.12 -13.63
CA HIS A 291 -2.70 18.29 -12.48
C HIS A 291 -1.22 18.11 -12.85
N CYS A 292 -0.89 17.13 -13.68
CA CYS A 292 0.48 16.94 -14.15
C CYS A 292 0.97 18.09 -15.01
N ARG A 293 0.11 18.65 -15.86
CA ARG A 293 0.41 19.84 -16.66
C ARG A 293 0.76 21.03 -15.78
N ASP A 294 -0.03 21.28 -14.74
CA ASP A 294 0.24 22.37 -13.80
C ASP A 294 1.60 22.16 -13.12
N ALA A 295 1.94 20.93 -12.72
CA ALA A 295 3.24 20.60 -12.16
C ALA A 295 4.39 20.81 -13.17
N ILE A 296 4.20 20.40 -14.42
CA ILE A 296 5.19 20.60 -15.50
C ILE A 296 5.41 22.09 -15.77
N ASN A 297 4.34 22.90 -15.78
CA ASN A 297 4.44 24.34 -15.97
C ASN A 297 5.20 25.01 -14.81
N LEU A 298 4.92 24.61 -13.56
CA LEU A 298 5.68 25.08 -12.40
C LEU A 298 7.16 24.71 -12.49
N ALA A 299 7.46 23.47 -12.91
CA ALA A 299 8.84 23.04 -13.12
C ALA A 299 9.55 23.85 -14.21
N ALA A 300 8.86 24.15 -15.33
CA ALA A 300 9.40 24.99 -16.41
C ALA A 300 9.71 26.43 -15.94
N GLU A 301 8.93 26.93 -14.97
CA GLU A 301 9.13 28.25 -14.35
C GLU A 301 10.10 28.22 -13.15
N ASN A 302 10.73 27.07 -12.84
CA ASN A 302 11.56 26.85 -11.65
C ASN A 302 10.84 27.22 -10.34
N LYS A 303 9.54 26.95 -10.25
CA LYS A 303 8.73 27.15 -9.05
C LYS A 303 8.57 25.85 -8.27
N ASP A 304 8.48 25.96 -6.95
CA ASP A 304 8.26 24.84 -6.06
C ASP A 304 6.95 24.10 -6.38
N MET A 305 7.03 22.77 -6.42
CA MET A 305 5.90 21.89 -6.67
C MET A 305 5.44 21.22 -5.38
N VAL A 306 4.13 21.18 -5.14
CA VAL A 306 3.57 20.47 -3.99
C VAL A 306 3.31 19.01 -4.34
N TYR A 307 3.98 18.08 -3.66
CA TYR A 307 3.73 16.65 -3.81
C TYR A 307 2.82 16.10 -2.69
N GLY A 308 1.64 15.58 -3.07
CA GLY A 308 0.72 14.87 -2.17
C GLY A 308 -0.05 15.77 -1.21
N LYS A 309 -1.36 15.90 -1.42
CA LYS A 309 -2.33 16.37 -0.40
C LYS A 309 -3.10 15.19 0.18
#